data_AF-A0A6A6K207-F1
#
_entry.id   AF-A0A6A6K207-F1
#
_cell.length_a   1.000
_cell.length_b   1.000
_cell.length_c   1.000
_cell.angle_alpha   90.00
_cell.angle_beta   90.00
_cell.angle_gamma   90.00
#
_symmetry.space_group_name_H-M   'P 1'
#
loop_
_entity.id
_entity.type
_entity.pdbx_description
1 polymer ?
#
loop_
_entity_poly.entity_id
_entity_poly.type
_entity_poly.pdbx_seq_one_letter_code
_entity_poly.pdbx_strand_id
1 'polypeptide(L)'
;SSTFSEPDELIRDASKMLPRQLYRVFYETSVTLSCYVGTELHVQHREKPKLRLREGNAFQAIADFSLSKDLNTERIRRHTKWQQKKHPSSYISAFNNISKFHYYDSQRIGHRVSIAEISTEGLVAATVRRTVEETVGRWQGLDFLGKEVTTRHEKIPVWVNESIIPSDRSDIPVAQLKGSKYEMWLSITELRRCGSDFRLACSKGHDFEWLAAGAIPKSRITRVMPFDGETLHKYPELGIVRSIRRVEPYFFDYKTSTWQLEVSDARKRKPESEARKGQKRPKTTDDVGEESGRIPSPKPSEDVPATCPTCGHTLSEGSA
;
A
#
# COMPACT_ATOMS: atom_id res chain seq x y z
N SER A 1 -15.72 13.92 -14.07
CA SER A 1 -15.29 13.27 -15.32
C SER A 1 -13.79 13.05 -15.26
N SER A 2 -13.16 12.48 -16.30
CA SER A 2 -11.70 12.43 -16.39
C SER A 2 -11.21 12.93 -17.75
N THR A 3 -10.16 13.76 -17.76
CA THR A 3 -9.51 14.35 -18.95
C THR A 3 -8.15 13.69 -19.20
N PHE A 4 -7.59 13.79 -20.43
CA PHE A 4 -6.24 13.28 -20.81
C PHE A 4 -5.58 14.08 -21.96
N SER A 5 -6.09 15.26 -22.27
CA SER A 5 -5.61 16.14 -23.35
C SER A 5 -5.35 17.57 -22.88
N GLU A 6 -5.50 17.84 -21.59
CA GLU A 6 -5.26 19.15 -21.01
C GLU A 6 -3.76 19.44 -20.92
N PRO A 7 -3.33 20.72 -20.93
CA PRO A 7 -1.91 21.07 -20.85
C PRO A 7 -1.18 20.39 -19.68
N ASP A 8 -1.81 20.30 -18.50
CA ASP A 8 -1.23 19.63 -17.33
C ASP A 8 -0.99 18.13 -17.56
N GLU A 9 -1.84 17.46 -18.34
CA GLU A 9 -1.66 16.04 -18.68
C GLU A 9 -0.52 15.84 -19.68
N LEU A 10 -0.47 16.70 -20.71
CA LEU A 10 0.58 16.66 -21.73
C LEU A 10 1.97 16.94 -21.14
N ILE A 11 2.06 17.92 -20.23
CA ILE A 11 3.30 18.23 -19.50
C ILE A 11 3.74 17.02 -18.66
N ARG A 12 2.79 16.34 -18.00
CA ARG A 12 3.09 15.16 -17.19
C ARG A 12 3.59 13.99 -18.02
N ASP A 13 2.93 13.68 -19.13
CA ASP A 13 3.41 12.64 -20.05
C ASP A 13 4.82 12.96 -20.57
N ALA A 14 5.10 14.22 -20.91
CA ALA A 14 6.42 14.65 -21.35
C ALA A 14 7.49 14.64 -20.25
N SER A 15 7.09 14.76 -18.97
CA SER A 15 8.01 14.87 -17.84
C SER A 15 8.78 13.60 -17.48
N LYS A 16 8.47 12.46 -18.12
CA LYS A 16 9.01 11.13 -17.79
C LYS A 16 8.78 10.73 -16.32
N MET A 17 7.71 11.24 -15.70
CA MET A 17 7.36 10.94 -14.32
C MET A 17 6.94 9.47 -14.13
N LEU A 18 6.24 8.91 -15.10
CA LEU A 18 5.87 7.50 -15.10
C LEU A 18 7.13 6.64 -15.32
N PRO A 19 7.56 5.84 -14.34
CA PRO A 19 8.67 4.92 -14.55
C PRO A 19 8.24 3.84 -15.55
N ARG A 20 9.16 3.32 -16.36
CA ARG A 20 8.89 2.22 -17.32
C ARG A 20 8.35 0.95 -16.67
N GLN A 21 8.69 0.77 -15.39
CA GLN A 21 8.27 -0.38 -14.61
C GLN A 21 8.10 0.00 -13.15
N LEU A 22 7.19 -0.70 -12.50
CA LEU A 22 6.96 -0.64 -11.06
C LEU A 22 7.28 -2.00 -10.45
N TYR A 23 7.58 -2.00 -9.16
CA TYR A 23 7.93 -3.19 -8.41
C TYR A 23 7.01 -3.35 -7.22
N ARG A 24 6.45 -4.55 -7.08
CA ARG A 24 5.64 -4.91 -5.92
C ARG A 24 6.31 -6.05 -5.19
N VAL A 25 6.75 -5.77 -3.96
CA VAL A 25 7.14 -6.82 -3.02
C VAL A 25 5.87 -7.48 -2.47
N PHE A 26 5.85 -8.81 -2.46
CA PHE A 26 4.78 -9.59 -1.89
C PHE A 26 5.33 -10.87 -1.24
N TYR A 27 4.53 -11.41 -0.33
CA TYR A 27 4.84 -12.57 0.50
C TYR A 27 3.54 -13.14 1.08
N GLU A 28 3.61 -14.28 1.75
CA GLU A 28 2.44 -15.07 2.17
C GLU A 28 1.39 -14.32 2.99
N THR A 29 1.77 -13.39 3.86
CA THR A 29 0.85 -12.63 4.72
C THR A 29 0.58 -11.22 4.18
N SER A 30 0.81 -10.99 2.88
CA SER A 30 0.49 -9.72 2.23
C SER A 30 -1.01 -9.44 2.29
N VAL A 31 -1.38 -8.17 2.53
CA VAL A 31 -2.78 -7.72 2.64
C VAL A 31 -3.38 -7.47 1.25
N THR A 32 -3.10 -8.37 0.31
CA THR A 32 -3.63 -8.41 -1.07
C THR A 32 -3.64 -9.85 -1.53
N LEU A 33 -4.62 -10.23 -2.33
CA LEU A 33 -4.60 -11.54 -2.99
C LEU A 33 -3.61 -11.52 -4.15
N SER A 34 -2.92 -12.63 -4.40
CA SER A 34 -1.97 -12.77 -5.51
C SER A 34 -2.06 -14.14 -6.15
N CYS A 35 -1.97 -14.22 -7.49
CA CYS A 35 -1.90 -15.51 -8.18
C CYS A 35 -0.56 -16.22 -8.02
N TYR A 36 0.45 -15.53 -7.48
CA TYR A 36 1.80 -16.04 -7.26
C TYR A 36 2.01 -16.59 -5.84
N VAL A 37 0.94 -16.65 -5.05
CA VAL A 37 0.91 -17.19 -3.69
C VAL A 37 -0.16 -18.27 -3.65
N GLY A 38 0.17 -19.42 -3.04
CA GLY A 38 -0.78 -20.51 -2.84
C GLY A 38 -2.08 -20.04 -2.16
N THR A 39 -3.22 -20.52 -2.65
CA THR A 39 -4.56 -20.08 -2.18
C THR A 39 -4.78 -20.31 -0.69
N GLU A 40 -4.17 -21.35 -0.14
CA GLU A 40 -4.18 -21.71 1.27
C GLU A 40 -3.45 -20.70 2.16
N LEU A 41 -2.62 -19.84 1.57
CA LEU A 41 -1.84 -18.83 2.26
C LEU A 41 -2.47 -17.44 2.17
N HIS A 42 -3.50 -17.26 1.34
CA HIS A 42 -4.16 -15.97 1.19
C HIS A 42 -4.77 -15.54 2.52
N VAL A 43 -4.57 -14.26 2.86
CA VAL A 43 -5.19 -13.67 4.05
C VAL A 43 -6.70 -13.76 3.89
N GLN A 44 -7.36 -14.47 4.82
CA GLN A 44 -8.81 -14.57 4.83
C GLN A 44 -9.41 -13.20 5.18
N HIS A 45 -10.28 -12.69 4.32
CA HIS A 45 -10.97 -11.45 4.59
C HIS A 45 -12.00 -11.65 5.72
N ARG A 46 -11.91 -10.86 6.78
CA ARG A 46 -12.78 -10.96 7.96
C ARG A 46 -14.27 -10.94 7.62
N GLU A 47 -14.67 -10.07 6.67
CA GLU A 47 -16.08 -9.91 6.29
C GLU A 47 -16.47 -10.73 5.06
N LYS A 48 -15.50 -11.21 4.28
CA LYS A 48 -15.72 -11.99 3.05
C LYS A 48 -14.76 -13.20 3.01
N PRO A 49 -14.91 -14.21 3.89
CA PRO A 49 -13.95 -15.32 3.96
C PRO A 49 -13.81 -16.11 2.64
N LYS A 50 -14.83 -16.04 1.78
CA LYS A 50 -14.86 -16.66 0.45
C LYS A 50 -14.29 -15.77 -0.66
N LEU A 51 -13.70 -14.62 -0.34
CA LEU A 51 -13.09 -13.74 -1.33
C LEU A 51 -11.97 -14.49 -2.04
N ARG A 52 -12.10 -14.61 -3.36
CA ARG A 52 -11.09 -15.23 -4.22
C ARG A 52 -10.51 -14.18 -5.16
N LEU A 53 -9.28 -14.45 -5.60
CA LEU A 53 -8.66 -13.71 -6.69
C LEU A 53 -9.51 -13.89 -7.94
N ARG A 54 -9.94 -12.78 -8.57
CA ARG A 54 -10.67 -12.82 -9.84
C ARG A 54 -9.74 -13.31 -10.95
N GLU A 55 -10.31 -14.02 -11.91
CA GLU A 55 -9.59 -14.47 -13.09
C GLU A 55 -8.98 -13.28 -13.85
N GLY A 56 -7.77 -13.49 -14.38
CA GLY A 56 -6.99 -12.47 -15.08
C GLY A 56 -6.25 -11.49 -14.17
N ASN A 57 -6.53 -11.43 -12.86
CA ASN A 57 -5.79 -10.58 -11.93
C ASN A 57 -4.50 -11.26 -11.46
N ALA A 58 -3.40 -10.52 -11.43
CA ALA A 58 -2.18 -10.90 -10.75
C ALA A 58 -2.21 -10.53 -9.28
N PHE A 59 -2.71 -9.33 -8.98
CA PHE A 59 -2.94 -8.83 -7.63
C PHE A 59 -4.34 -8.25 -7.50
N GLN A 60 -4.93 -8.40 -6.32
CA GLN A 60 -6.24 -7.83 -6.01
C GLN A 60 -6.24 -7.29 -4.58
N ALA A 61 -6.67 -6.04 -4.46
CA ALA A 61 -6.93 -5.40 -3.19
C ALA A 61 -8.07 -6.15 -2.48
N ILE A 62 -8.02 -6.15 -1.16
CA ILE A 62 -9.03 -6.85 -0.37
C ILE A 62 -10.38 -6.09 -0.43
N ALA A 63 -10.34 -4.76 -0.45
CA ALA A 63 -11.52 -3.93 -0.66
C ALA A 63 -11.75 -3.70 -2.15
N ASP A 64 -13.02 -3.67 -2.55
CA ASP A 64 -13.42 -3.23 -3.89
C ASP A 64 -13.16 -1.71 -4.02
N PHE A 65 -12.49 -1.31 -5.11
CA PHE A 65 -12.27 0.09 -5.42
C PHE A 65 -13.52 0.74 -6.02
N SER A 66 -13.81 1.97 -5.58
CA SER A 66 -14.91 2.79 -6.04
C SER A 66 -14.45 4.24 -6.13
N LEU A 67 -14.51 4.84 -7.32
CA LEU A 67 -14.07 6.23 -7.57
C LEU A 67 -14.63 7.22 -6.53
N SER A 68 -15.94 7.22 -6.29
CA SER A 68 -16.58 8.14 -5.33
C SER A 68 -16.13 7.94 -3.88
N LYS A 69 -15.81 6.70 -3.49
CA LYS A 69 -15.52 6.34 -2.10
C LYS A 69 -14.04 6.37 -1.78
N ASP A 70 -13.18 6.08 -2.75
CA ASP A 70 -11.75 5.82 -2.56
C ASP A 70 -10.87 6.95 -3.09
N LEU A 71 -11.29 7.62 -4.17
CA LEU A 71 -10.54 8.71 -4.79
C LEU A 71 -10.77 10.02 -4.03
N ASN A 72 -10.31 10.05 -2.78
CA ASN A 72 -10.34 11.21 -1.91
C ASN A 72 -9.13 11.23 -0.98
N THR A 73 -8.83 12.43 -0.46
CA THR A 73 -7.69 12.67 0.42
C THR A 73 -7.69 11.78 1.65
N GLU A 74 -8.86 11.56 2.29
CA GLU A 74 -8.94 10.77 3.52
C GLU A 74 -8.53 9.31 3.28
N ARG A 75 -9.08 8.68 2.24
CA ARG A 75 -8.82 7.28 1.91
C ARG A 75 -7.40 7.05 1.44
N ILE A 76 -6.86 7.93 0.60
CA ILE A 76 -5.47 7.85 0.15
C ILE A 76 -4.52 8.07 1.33
N ARG A 77 -4.75 9.10 2.16
CA ARG A 77 -3.96 9.34 3.37
C ARG A 77 -3.97 8.16 4.32
N ARG A 78 -5.14 7.54 4.53
CA ARG A 78 -5.28 6.34 5.35
C ARG A 78 -4.44 5.19 4.81
N HIS A 79 -4.38 4.98 3.49
CA HIS A 79 -3.52 3.95 2.90
C HIS A 79 -2.04 4.16 3.27
N THR A 80 -1.58 5.41 3.25
CA THR A 80 -0.19 5.76 3.61
C THR A 80 0.10 5.68 5.11
N LYS A 81 -0.90 5.40 5.97
CA LYS A 81 -0.70 5.20 7.42
C LYS A 81 -0.63 3.71 7.75
N TRP A 82 0.59 3.20 7.91
CA TRP A 82 0.91 1.78 8.13
C TRP A 82 0.14 1.09 9.27
N GLN A 83 -0.21 1.85 10.33
CA GLN A 83 -0.88 1.32 11.52
C GLN A 83 -2.41 1.28 11.39
N GLN A 84 -3.02 1.92 10.39
CA GLN A 84 -4.48 2.02 10.27
C GLN A 84 -5.10 0.84 9.50
N LYS A 85 -5.13 -0.34 10.16
CA LYS A 85 -5.62 -1.61 9.58
C LYS A 85 -7.14 -1.86 9.67
N LYS A 86 -7.94 -0.93 10.23
CA LYS A 86 -9.36 -1.16 10.57
C LYS A 86 -10.25 -1.47 9.36
N HIS A 87 -9.96 -0.88 8.21
CA HIS A 87 -10.64 -1.18 6.95
C HIS A 87 -9.62 -1.66 5.92
N PRO A 88 -9.93 -2.71 5.14
CA PRO A 88 -9.06 -3.12 4.05
C PRO A 88 -8.80 -1.93 3.10
N SER A 89 -7.60 -1.89 2.53
CA SER A 89 -7.33 -0.93 1.48
C SER A 89 -7.89 -1.42 0.15
N SER A 90 -8.37 -0.47 -0.65
CA SER A 90 -8.77 -0.61 -2.05
C SER A 90 -7.59 -0.33 -3.00
N TYR A 91 -6.39 -0.07 -2.46
CA TYR A 91 -5.18 0.21 -3.22
C TYR A 91 -4.14 -0.89 -3.06
N ILE A 92 -3.32 -1.03 -4.09
CA ILE A 92 -2.18 -1.95 -4.14
C ILE A 92 -0.90 -1.13 -4.34
N SER A 93 -0.02 -1.12 -3.35
CA SER A 93 1.27 -0.42 -3.44
C SER A 93 2.23 -1.08 -4.43
N ALA A 94 2.90 -0.26 -5.23
CA ALA A 94 4.09 -0.61 -5.99
C ALA A 94 5.09 0.55 -5.91
N PHE A 95 6.34 0.32 -6.29
CA PHE A 95 7.41 1.29 -6.13
C PHE A 95 8.22 1.40 -7.42
N ASN A 96 8.74 2.59 -7.72
CA ASN A 96 9.56 2.80 -8.92
C ASN A 96 10.97 2.19 -8.83
N ASN A 97 11.33 1.62 -7.67
CA ASN A 97 12.61 0.99 -7.42
C ASN A 97 12.45 -0.25 -6.54
N ILE A 98 13.42 -1.16 -6.67
CA ILE A 98 13.61 -2.27 -5.74
C ILE A 98 14.56 -1.75 -4.64
N SER A 99 14.05 -0.92 -3.73
CA SER A 99 14.87 -0.48 -2.60
C SER A 99 15.03 -1.57 -1.55
N LYS A 100 16.20 -1.56 -0.90
CA LYS A 100 16.54 -2.40 0.27
C LYS A 100 15.56 -2.24 1.44
N PHE A 101 14.78 -1.15 1.47
CA PHE A 101 13.84 -0.82 2.53
C PHE A 101 12.83 -1.92 2.82
N HIS A 102 12.30 -2.59 1.78
CA HIS A 102 11.34 -3.67 1.97
C HIS A 102 11.96 -4.95 2.57
N TYR A 103 13.30 -5.05 2.61
CA TYR A 103 14.02 -6.26 2.97
C TYR A 103 14.71 -6.17 4.33
N TYR A 104 15.49 -5.11 4.56
CA TYR A 104 16.28 -4.96 5.77
C TYR A 104 15.58 -4.10 6.83
N ASP A 105 14.82 -3.10 6.38
CA ASP A 105 14.22 -2.09 7.27
C ASP A 105 12.75 -2.40 7.60
N SER A 106 12.11 -3.28 6.83
CA SER A 106 10.75 -3.70 7.11
C SER A 106 10.73 -4.64 8.32
N GLN A 107 10.04 -4.24 9.39
CA GLN A 107 9.76 -5.12 10.53
C GLN A 107 8.88 -6.35 10.18
N ARG A 108 8.41 -6.46 8.93
CA ARG A 108 7.58 -7.57 8.49
C ARG A 108 8.47 -8.71 8.00
N ILE A 109 8.49 -9.80 8.78
CA ILE A 109 9.19 -11.02 8.42
C ILE A 109 8.33 -11.79 7.40
N GLY A 110 8.55 -11.53 6.11
CA GLY A 110 8.06 -12.39 5.04
C GLY A 110 9.05 -13.52 4.79
N HIS A 111 8.56 -14.74 4.61
CA HIS A 111 9.44 -15.91 4.45
C HIS A 111 9.52 -16.41 3.01
N ARG A 112 8.45 -16.19 2.23
CA ARG A 112 8.37 -16.52 0.80
C ARG A 112 8.23 -15.24 0.02
N VAL A 113 9.28 -14.43 0.09
CA VAL A 113 9.30 -13.10 -0.50
C VAL A 113 9.56 -13.22 -1.99
N SER A 114 8.77 -12.51 -2.76
CA SER A 114 8.93 -12.35 -4.20
C SER A 114 8.67 -10.90 -4.60
N ILE A 115 9.23 -10.49 -5.72
CA ILE A 115 8.95 -9.20 -6.36
C ILE A 115 8.28 -9.45 -7.69
N ALA A 116 7.16 -8.80 -7.92
CA ALA A 116 6.59 -8.68 -9.26
C ALA A 116 7.09 -7.39 -9.90
N GLU A 117 7.63 -7.49 -11.11
CA GLU A 117 7.88 -6.38 -12.01
C GLU A 117 6.62 -6.14 -12.85
N ILE A 118 6.19 -4.88 -12.90
CA ILE A 118 4.91 -4.46 -13.45
C ILE A 118 5.19 -3.44 -14.56
N SER A 119 4.82 -3.77 -15.80
CA SER A 119 4.90 -2.85 -16.93
C SER A 119 3.91 -1.71 -16.79
N THR A 120 4.36 -0.49 -17.06
CA THR A 120 3.52 0.71 -17.15
C THR A 120 3.21 1.11 -18.60
N GLU A 121 3.55 0.25 -19.58
CA GLU A 121 3.37 0.51 -21.01
C GLU A 121 1.91 0.83 -21.39
N GLY A 122 1.69 1.88 -22.17
CA GLY A 122 0.33 2.30 -22.51
C GLY A 122 -0.45 2.88 -21.33
N LEU A 123 0.18 3.19 -20.19
CA LEU A 123 -0.43 4.12 -19.23
C LEU A 123 -0.15 5.56 -19.68
N VAL A 124 -1.18 6.40 -19.60
CA VAL A 124 -1.14 7.82 -19.99
C VAL A 124 -1.71 8.69 -18.89
N ALA A 125 -1.20 9.92 -18.79
CA ALA A 125 -1.63 10.87 -17.77
C ALA A 125 -3.09 11.28 -18.00
N ALA A 126 -3.88 11.27 -16.93
CA ALA A 126 -5.26 11.73 -16.91
C ALA A 126 -5.56 12.48 -15.61
N THR A 127 -6.63 13.25 -15.57
CA THR A 127 -7.07 13.98 -14.37
C THR A 127 -8.50 13.63 -14.06
N VAL A 128 -8.76 13.08 -12.87
CA VAL A 128 -10.13 12.94 -12.38
C VAL A 128 -10.56 14.25 -11.75
N ARG A 129 -11.64 14.83 -12.26
CA ARG A 129 -12.26 16.04 -11.74
C ARG A 129 -13.47 15.69 -10.89
N ARG A 130 -13.51 16.24 -9.68
CA ARG A 130 -14.66 16.12 -8.79
C ARG A 130 -14.96 17.43 -8.10
N THR A 131 -16.24 17.63 -7.81
CA THR A 131 -16.73 18.71 -6.96
C THR A 131 -17.00 18.13 -5.58
N VAL A 132 -16.45 18.77 -4.54
CA VAL A 132 -16.58 18.37 -3.15
C VAL A 132 -17.28 19.50 -2.41
N GLU A 133 -18.41 19.18 -1.80
CA GLU A 133 -19.05 20.05 -0.82
C GLU A 133 -18.44 19.76 0.55
N GLU A 134 -18.00 20.79 1.24
CA GLU A 134 -17.41 20.68 2.57
C GLU A 134 -18.08 21.67 3.52
N THR A 135 -18.32 21.24 4.75
CA THR A 135 -18.81 22.13 5.80
C THR A 135 -17.63 22.63 6.61
N VAL A 136 -17.30 23.90 6.44
CA VAL A 136 -16.25 24.60 7.20
C VAL A 136 -16.86 25.36 8.36
N GLY A 137 -16.17 25.32 9.50
CA GLY A 137 -16.52 26.17 10.65
C GLY A 137 -16.04 27.59 10.39
N ARG A 138 -16.93 28.57 10.55
CA ARG A 138 -16.58 29.99 10.50
C ARG A 138 -16.22 30.45 11.90
N TRP A 139 -15.02 31.00 12.05
CA TRP A 139 -14.49 31.48 13.32
C TRP A 139 -14.09 32.94 13.17
N GLN A 140 -14.33 33.74 14.21
CA GLN A 140 -13.80 35.10 14.34
C GLN A 140 -13.07 35.19 15.68
N GLY A 141 -11.74 35.17 15.64
CA GLY A 141 -10.94 34.95 16.86
C GLY A 141 -11.23 33.57 17.44
N LEU A 142 -11.67 33.53 18.71
CA LEU A 142 -12.06 32.30 19.40
C LEU A 142 -13.57 31.99 19.27
N ASP A 143 -14.35 32.92 18.72
CA ASP A 143 -15.81 32.77 18.64
C ASP A 143 -16.23 31.96 17.41
N PHE A 144 -17.02 30.92 17.65
CA PHE A 144 -17.63 30.10 16.60
C PHE A 144 -18.88 30.80 16.05
N LEU A 145 -18.81 31.28 14.81
CA LEU A 145 -19.89 32.02 14.16
C LEU A 145 -20.90 31.12 13.44
N GLY A 146 -20.55 29.85 13.19
CA GLY A 146 -21.44 28.89 12.56
C GLY A 146 -20.74 27.98 11.56
N LYS A 147 -21.55 27.27 10.78
CA LYS A 147 -21.09 26.38 9.72
C LYS A 147 -21.45 26.98 8.37
N GLU A 148 -20.52 26.95 7.44
CA GLU A 148 -20.72 27.35 6.05
C GLU A 148 -20.45 26.15 5.16
N VAL A 149 -21.32 25.94 4.16
CA VAL A 149 -21.08 24.92 3.14
C VAL A 149 -20.35 25.60 2.00
N THR A 150 -19.10 25.20 1.79
CA THR A 150 -18.28 25.65 0.67
C THR A 150 -18.17 24.53 -0.36
N THR A 151 -17.94 24.93 -1.60
CA THR A 151 -17.68 23.98 -2.69
C THR A 151 -16.26 24.14 -3.16
N ARG A 152 -15.57 23.01 -3.32
CA ARG A 152 -14.21 22.95 -3.86
C ARG A 152 -14.16 22.02 -5.05
N HIS A 153 -13.44 22.43 -6.09
CA HIS A 153 -13.12 21.58 -7.22
C HIS A 153 -11.76 20.94 -6.99
N GLU A 154 -11.72 19.61 -7.00
CA GLU A 154 -10.48 18.87 -6.87
C GLU A 154 -10.09 18.24 -8.21
N LYS A 155 -8.81 18.41 -8.54
CA LYS A 155 -8.15 17.72 -9.65
C LYS A 155 -7.23 16.66 -9.07
N ILE A 156 -7.51 15.40 -9.39
CA ILE A 156 -6.73 14.27 -8.89
C ILE A 156 -5.96 13.68 -10.08
N PRO A 157 -4.63 13.82 -10.12
CA PRO A 157 -3.82 13.21 -11.16
C PRO A 157 -3.88 11.70 -11.04
N VAL A 158 -4.09 11.05 -12.17
CA VAL A 158 -4.08 9.60 -12.30
C VAL A 158 -3.35 9.21 -13.59
N TRP A 159 -3.04 7.93 -13.70
CA TRP A 159 -2.53 7.32 -14.92
C TRP A 159 -3.45 6.17 -15.29
N VAL A 160 -3.94 6.15 -16.53
CA VAL A 160 -4.92 5.16 -17.00
C VAL A 160 -4.44 4.48 -18.26
N ASN A 161 -4.95 3.29 -18.56
CA ASN A 161 -4.62 2.58 -19.80
C ASN A 161 -5.13 3.36 -21.02
N GLU A 162 -4.29 3.62 -22.02
CA GLU A 162 -4.66 4.37 -23.22
C GLU A 162 -5.81 3.72 -23.99
N SER A 163 -6.00 2.40 -23.88
CA SER A 163 -7.11 1.69 -24.52
C SER A 163 -8.49 2.11 -24.01
N ILE A 164 -8.56 2.78 -22.85
CA ILE A 164 -9.82 3.28 -22.30
C ILE A 164 -10.13 4.71 -22.73
N ILE A 165 -9.26 5.33 -23.53
CA ILE A 165 -9.51 6.64 -24.11
C ILE A 165 -10.51 6.50 -25.26
N PRO A 166 -11.61 7.28 -25.26
CA PRO A 166 -12.51 7.37 -26.40
C PRO A 166 -11.78 7.74 -27.70
N SER A 167 -12.16 7.15 -28.83
CA SER A 167 -11.52 7.41 -30.13
C SER A 167 -11.65 8.86 -30.59
N ASP A 168 -12.72 9.54 -30.19
CA ASP A 168 -12.94 10.97 -30.44
C ASP A 168 -12.18 11.89 -29.47
N ARG A 169 -11.41 11.30 -28.55
CA ARG A 169 -10.68 11.96 -27.48
C ARG A 169 -11.56 12.79 -26.51
N SER A 170 -12.85 12.45 -26.40
CA SER A 170 -13.74 13.03 -25.39
C SER A 170 -13.41 12.57 -23.96
N ASP A 171 -13.95 13.26 -22.95
CA ASP A 171 -13.83 12.89 -21.52
C ASP A 171 -14.15 11.40 -21.29
N ILE A 172 -13.33 10.72 -20.48
CA ILE A 172 -13.54 9.31 -20.16
C ILE A 172 -14.75 9.17 -19.23
N PRO A 173 -15.84 8.49 -19.65
CA PRO A 173 -16.99 8.26 -18.78
C PRO A 173 -16.63 7.33 -17.62
N VAL A 174 -17.26 7.56 -16.46
CA VAL A 174 -17.09 6.70 -15.26
C VAL A 174 -17.42 5.24 -15.55
N ALA A 175 -18.41 4.98 -16.41
CA ALA A 175 -18.79 3.64 -16.84
C ALA A 175 -17.67 2.93 -17.61
N GLN A 176 -16.94 3.64 -18.46
CA GLN A 176 -15.82 3.10 -19.23
C GLN A 176 -14.63 2.76 -18.33
N LEU A 177 -14.31 3.64 -17.37
CA LEU A 177 -13.32 3.36 -16.31
C LEU A 177 -13.69 2.14 -15.47
N LYS A 178 -14.97 1.98 -15.15
CA LYS A 178 -15.46 0.80 -14.43
C LYS A 178 -15.37 -0.47 -15.28
N GLY A 179 -15.66 -0.37 -16.58
CA GLY A 179 -15.57 -1.46 -17.55
C GLY A 179 -14.15 -2.00 -17.69
N SER A 180 -13.14 -1.12 -17.62
CA SER A 180 -11.71 -1.51 -17.60
C SER A 180 -11.23 -2.03 -16.24
N LYS A 181 -12.16 -2.26 -15.30
CA LYS A 181 -11.88 -2.65 -13.91
C LYS A 181 -10.98 -1.64 -13.17
N TYR A 182 -11.03 -0.37 -13.57
CA TYR A 182 -10.23 0.71 -13.02
C TYR A 182 -8.72 0.43 -13.11
N GLU A 183 -8.23 0.09 -14.30
CA GLU A 183 -6.79 0.07 -14.56
C GLU A 183 -6.22 1.50 -14.50
N MET A 184 -6.07 1.96 -13.26
CA MET A 184 -5.79 3.32 -12.85
C MET A 184 -4.73 3.29 -11.77
N TRP A 185 -3.76 4.20 -11.88
CA TRP A 185 -2.65 4.34 -10.97
C TRP A 185 -2.56 5.76 -10.45
N LEU A 186 -2.10 5.90 -9.20
CA LEU A 186 -1.80 7.18 -8.59
C LEU A 186 -0.34 7.22 -8.15
N SER A 187 0.35 8.30 -8.45
CA SER A 187 1.69 8.57 -7.91
C SER A 187 1.58 9.36 -6.62
N ILE A 188 2.12 8.85 -5.51
CA ILE A 188 2.13 9.60 -4.25
C ILE A 188 2.96 10.88 -4.38
N THR A 189 4.07 10.84 -5.12
CA THR A 189 4.89 12.03 -5.40
C THR A 189 4.07 13.13 -6.07
N GLU A 190 3.25 12.73 -7.04
CA GLU A 190 2.45 13.62 -7.85
C GLU A 190 1.29 14.23 -7.06
N LEU A 191 0.57 13.40 -6.29
CA LEU A 191 -0.49 13.85 -5.40
C LEU A 191 0.01 14.88 -4.38
N ARG A 192 1.26 14.79 -3.94
CA ARG A 192 1.88 15.78 -3.04
C ARG A 192 2.24 17.09 -3.74
N ARG A 193 2.46 17.07 -5.05
CA ARG A 193 2.73 18.25 -5.88
C ARG A 193 1.46 19.00 -6.28
N CYS A 194 0.28 18.38 -6.20
CA CYS A 194 -1.00 19.02 -6.49
C CYS A 194 -1.42 20.17 -5.54
N GLY A 195 -0.53 20.63 -4.65
CA GLY A 195 -0.70 21.88 -3.92
C GLY A 195 -1.89 21.90 -2.96
N SER A 196 -2.59 23.04 -2.89
CA SER A 196 -3.70 23.32 -1.98
C SER A 196 -4.88 22.36 -2.13
N ASP A 197 -5.07 21.82 -3.34
CA ASP A 197 -6.27 21.07 -3.71
C ASP A 197 -6.21 19.65 -3.11
N PHE A 198 -4.99 19.12 -2.94
CA PHE A 198 -4.76 17.76 -2.45
C PHE A 198 -3.62 17.71 -1.43
N ARG A 199 -3.87 18.21 -0.21
CA ARG A 199 -2.88 18.19 0.89
C ARG A 199 -2.66 16.79 1.45
N LEU A 200 -1.78 16.00 0.81
CA LEU A 200 -1.46 14.65 1.27
C LEU A 200 -0.23 14.65 2.20
N ALA A 201 -0.47 14.57 3.51
CA ALA A 201 0.58 14.28 4.48
C ALA A 201 0.85 12.76 4.52
N CYS A 202 1.96 12.33 3.93
CA CYS A 202 2.44 10.94 3.97
C CYS A 202 3.56 10.80 5.01
N SER A 203 3.67 9.63 5.62
CA SER A 203 4.88 9.25 6.37
C SER A 203 6.11 9.23 5.46
N LYS A 204 7.30 9.28 6.06
CA LYS A 204 8.56 9.00 5.33
C LYS A 204 8.49 7.60 4.70
N GLY A 205 9.10 7.43 3.53
CA GLY A 205 9.19 6.14 2.82
C GLY A 205 8.13 5.91 1.74
N HIS A 206 7.21 6.85 1.53
CA HIS A 206 6.19 6.78 0.45
C HIS A 206 6.53 7.65 -0.76
N ASP A 207 7.71 8.27 -0.80
CA ASP A 207 8.09 9.27 -1.83
C ASP A 207 8.12 8.70 -3.25
N PHE A 208 8.17 7.37 -3.38
CA PHE A 208 8.25 6.63 -4.63
C PHE A 208 7.13 5.60 -4.79
N GLU A 209 6.11 5.67 -3.93
CA GLU A 209 4.99 4.75 -3.96
C GLU A 209 3.99 5.13 -5.06
N TRP A 210 3.52 4.10 -5.74
CA TRP A 210 2.45 4.12 -6.73
C TRP A 210 1.32 3.23 -6.22
N LEU A 211 0.08 3.71 -6.37
CA LEU A 211 -1.12 3.01 -5.93
C LEU A 211 -1.92 2.52 -7.13
N ALA A 212 -2.00 1.21 -7.33
CA ALA A 212 -2.96 0.65 -8.28
C ALA A 212 -4.36 0.63 -7.64
N ALA A 213 -5.37 1.07 -8.39
CA ALA A 213 -6.76 1.07 -7.95
C ALA A 213 -7.38 -0.34 -8.09
N GLY A 214 -7.57 -1.03 -6.96
CA GLY A 214 -8.32 -2.29 -6.89
C GLY A 214 -7.60 -3.55 -7.37
N ALA A 215 -7.03 -3.56 -8.58
CA ALA A 215 -6.39 -4.75 -9.15
C ALA A 215 -5.21 -4.42 -10.06
N ILE A 216 -4.31 -5.39 -10.22
CA ILE A 216 -3.26 -5.37 -11.26
C ILE A 216 -3.47 -6.62 -12.11
N PRO A 217 -3.72 -6.49 -13.43
CA PRO A 217 -3.95 -7.65 -14.30
C PRO A 217 -2.65 -8.43 -14.55
N LYS A 218 -2.77 -9.73 -14.86
CA LYS A 218 -1.63 -10.60 -15.19
C LYS A 218 -0.84 -10.12 -16.41
N SER A 219 -1.52 -9.52 -17.38
CA SER A 219 -0.91 -8.93 -18.57
C SER A 219 0.11 -7.82 -18.26
N ARG A 220 0.04 -7.22 -17.06
CA ARG A 220 0.99 -6.20 -16.62
C ARG A 220 2.23 -6.77 -15.97
N ILE A 221 2.22 -8.04 -15.56
CA ILE A 221 3.36 -8.64 -14.86
C ILE A 221 4.35 -9.14 -15.90
N THR A 222 5.49 -8.46 -16.01
CA THR A 222 6.57 -8.87 -16.92
C THR A 222 7.39 -10.00 -16.32
N ARG A 223 7.51 -10.04 -15.00
CA ARG A 223 8.36 -10.99 -14.29
C ARG A 223 8.01 -11.12 -12.81
N VAL A 224 8.26 -12.31 -12.26
CA VAL A 224 8.27 -12.56 -10.82
C VAL A 224 9.65 -13.06 -10.41
N MET A 225 10.28 -12.40 -9.44
CA MET A 225 11.64 -12.64 -8.99
C MET A 225 11.61 -13.12 -7.53
N PRO A 226 12.04 -14.34 -7.20
CA PRO A 226 12.10 -14.78 -5.82
C PRO A 226 13.27 -14.12 -5.07
N PHE A 227 13.06 -13.85 -3.79
CA PHE A 227 14.11 -13.45 -2.87
C PHE A 227 14.32 -14.56 -1.85
N ASP A 228 15.53 -15.12 -1.81
CA ASP A 228 15.86 -16.28 -0.97
C ASP A 228 16.15 -15.91 0.50
N GLY A 229 16.30 -14.62 0.82
CA GLY A 229 16.73 -14.12 2.12
C GLY A 229 18.04 -13.33 2.07
N GLU A 230 18.79 -13.44 0.97
CA GLU A 230 20.07 -12.77 0.73
C GLU A 230 20.13 -12.14 -0.67
N THR A 231 19.72 -12.87 -1.70
CA THR A 231 19.80 -12.50 -3.11
C THR A 231 18.42 -12.44 -3.76
N LEU A 232 18.22 -11.41 -4.57
CA LEU A 232 17.08 -11.31 -5.48
C LEU A 232 17.43 -11.98 -6.81
N HIS A 233 16.80 -13.12 -7.09
CA HIS A 233 17.04 -13.91 -8.29
C HIS A 233 16.24 -13.35 -9.46
N LYS A 234 16.86 -12.43 -10.21
CA LYS A 234 16.19 -11.71 -11.30
C LYS A 234 15.87 -12.56 -12.52
N TYR A 235 16.55 -13.69 -12.69
CA TYR A 235 16.35 -14.58 -13.83
C TYR A 235 16.31 -16.03 -13.35
N PRO A 236 15.70 -16.95 -14.11
CA PRO A 236 15.86 -18.37 -13.87
C PRO A 236 17.34 -18.73 -14.07
N GLU A 237 17.99 -19.13 -12.98
CA GLU A 237 19.34 -19.68 -13.02
C GLU A 237 19.29 -21.19 -13.21
N LEU A 238 20.43 -21.82 -13.53
CA LEU A 238 20.51 -23.28 -13.64
C LEU A 238 20.23 -24.01 -12.31
N GLY A 239 20.22 -23.29 -11.18
CA GLY A 239 19.99 -23.81 -9.83
C GLY A 239 18.56 -23.62 -9.31
N ILE A 240 18.20 -24.44 -8.33
CA ILE A 240 16.94 -24.31 -7.58
C ILE A 240 17.10 -23.21 -6.53
N VAL A 241 16.27 -22.17 -6.60
CA VAL A 241 16.22 -21.13 -5.56
C VAL A 241 15.47 -21.66 -4.34
N ARG A 242 16.12 -21.64 -3.17
CA ARG A 242 15.56 -22.13 -1.90
C ARG A 242 15.50 -20.99 -0.89
N SER A 243 14.50 -20.98 -0.01
CA SER A 243 14.42 -19.98 1.08
C SER A 243 15.46 -20.30 2.16
N ILE A 244 16.48 -19.44 2.33
CA ILE A 244 17.64 -19.66 3.21
C ILE A 244 17.23 -19.60 4.69
N ARG A 245 16.25 -18.76 5.03
CA ARG A 245 15.91 -18.44 6.44
C ARG A 245 14.83 -19.35 7.05
N ARG A 246 14.49 -20.47 6.40
CA ARG A 246 13.37 -21.34 6.78
C ARG A 246 13.82 -22.77 7.10
N VAL A 247 13.14 -23.36 8.09
CA VAL A 247 13.31 -24.77 8.48
C VAL A 247 12.60 -25.69 7.48
N GLU A 248 11.52 -25.20 6.88
CA GLU A 248 10.79 -25.90 5.83
C GLU A 248 11.48 -25.74 4.46
N PRO A 249 11.65 -26.82 3.68
CA PRO A 249 12.38 -26.80 2.42
C PRO A 249 11.50 -26.22 1.28
N TYR A 250 11.29 -24.91 1.29
CA TYR A 250 10.62 -24.23 0.17
C TYR A 250 11.60 -24.00 -0.97
N PHE A 251 11.14 -24.25 -2.20
CA PHE A 251 11.82 -23.87 -3.43
C PHE A 251 10.92 -23.02 -4.32
N PHE A 252 11.50 -22.17 -5.15
CA PHE A 252 10.73 -21.37 -6.10
C PHE A 252 10.57 -22.12 -7.43
N ASP A 253 9.32 -22.36 -7.84
CA ASP A 253 8.99 -22.90 -9.14
C ASP A 253 8.77 -21.76 -10.14
N TYR A 254 9.71 -21.57 -11.06
CA TYR A 254 9.63 -20.54 -12.10
C TYR A 254 8.47 -20.76 -13.08
N LYS A 255 8.01 -22.00 -13.31
CA LYS A 255 6.91 -22.29 -14.23
C LYS A 255 5.60 -21.71 -13.73
N THR A 256 5.34 -21.86 -12.43
CA THR A 256 4.15 -21.29 -11.77
C THR A 256 4.41 -19.92 -11.16
N SER A 257 5.69 -19.51 -11.06
CA SER A 257 6.13 -18.32 -10.35
C SER A 257 5.69 -18.30 -8.88
N THR A 258 5.78 -19.45 -8.21
CA THR A 258 5.33 -19.62 -6.82
C THR A 258 6.36 -20.34 -5.96
N TRP A 259 6.34 -20.07 -4.66
CA TRP A 259 7.09 -20.85 -3.68
C TRP A 259 6.33 -22.15 -3.35
N GLN A 260 6.99 -23.28 -3.56
CA GLN A 260 6.46 -24.63 -3.36
C GLN A 260 7.17 -25.33 -2.20
N LEU A 261 6.44 -26.11 -1.42
CA LEU A 261 7.02 -26.94 -0.37
C LEU A 261 7.56 -28.24 -0.98
N GLU A 262 8.82 -28.58 -0.74
CA GLU A 262 9.38 -29.86 -1.16
C GLU A 262 8.75 -31.01 -0.35
N VAL A 263 7.89 -31.79 -1.01
CA VAL A 263 7.04 -32.82 -0.36
C VAL A 263 7.81 -34.09 0.01
N SER A 264 9.00 -34.31 -0.56
CA SER A 264 9.76 -35.58 -0.45
C SER A 264 10.14 -35.96 0.99
N ASP A 265 10.19 -35.03 1.93
CA ASP A 265 10.44 -35.32 3.37
C ASP A 265 9.36 -34.82 4.34
N ALA A 266 8.38 -34.04 3.88
CA ALA A 266 7.32 -33.50 4.75
C ALA A 266 6.44 -34.61 5.38
N ARG A 267 6.32 -35.78 4.72
CA ARG A 267 5.59 -36.95 5.25
C ARG A 267 6.38 -37.78 6.27
N LYS A 268 7.71 -37.60 6.37
CA LYS A 268 8.55 -38.34 7.32
C LYS A 268 8.72 -37.64 8.66
N ARG A 269 8.45 -36.32 8.73
CA ARG A 269 8.42 -35.58 9.99
C ARG A 269 7.08 -35.84 10.69
N LYS A 270 7.00 -36.92 11.48
CA LYS A 270 5.96 -37.07 12.51
C LYS A 270 5.93 -35.80 13.37
N PRO A 271 4.75 -35.26 13.72
CA PRO A 271 4.69 -34.11 14.60
C PRO A 271 5.17 -34.51 16.00
N GLU A 272 6.39 -34.10 16.37
CA GLU A 272 6.91 -34.16 17.76
C GLU A 272 6.04 -33.35 18.75
N SER A 273 5.02 -32.63 18.27
CA SER A 273 4.07 -31.89 19.11
C SER A 273 3.13 -32.77 19.95
N GLU A 274 3.07 -34.09 19.72
CA GLU A 274 2.35 -35.00 20.62
C GLU A 274 3.20 -35.47 21.82
N ALA A 275 4.53 -35.37 21.75
CA ALA A 275 5.41 -35.78 22.86
C ALA A 275 5.49 -34.75 24.00
N ARG A 276 5.04 -33.50 23.79
CA ARG A 276 5.05 -32.43 24.83
C ARG A 276 3.73 -32.22 25.56
N LYS A 277 2.66 -32.97 25.24
CA LYS A 277 1.38 -32.89 25.97
C LYS A 277 1.34 -33.65 27.30
N GLY A 278 2.43 -34.28 27.72
CA GLY A 278 2.49 -35.11 28.94
C GLY A 278 3.15 -34.46 30.18
N GLN A 279 3.86 -33.34 30.07
CA GLN A 279 4.51 -32.72 31.23
C GLN A 279 3.57 -31.71 31.91
N LYS A 280 2.73 -32.21 32.82
CA LYS A 280 2.10 -31.39 33.86
C LYS A 280 3.21 -30.72 34.67
N ARG A 281 3.24 -29.39 34.69
CA ARG A 281 4.06 -28.62 35.65
C ARG A 281 3.72 -29.08 37.07
N PRO A 282 4.71 -29.34 37.95
CA PRO A 282 4.45 -29.56 39.36
C PRO A 282 3.75 -28.34 39.95
N LYS A 283 2.66 -28.58 40.67
CA LYS A 283 1.91 -27.56 41.40
C LYS A 283 2.64 -27.35 42.74
N THR A 284 3.58 -26.43 42.80
CA THR A 284 4.11 -25.93 44.07
C THR A 284 3.08 -24.98 44.66
N THR A 285 2.31 -25.50 45.61
CA THR A 285 1.73 -24.73 46.71
C THR A 285 2.89 -24.20 47.54
N ASP A 286 2.97 -22.89 47.70
CA ASP A 286 3.26 -22.27 49.00
C ASP A 286 2.81 -20.80 48.93
N ASP A 287 1.77 -20.53 49.69
CA ASP A 287 1.37 -19.22 50.19
C ASP A 287 2.44 -18.73 51.16
N VAL A 288 3.17 -17.67 50.81
CA VAL A 288 3.68 -16.70 51.79
C VAL A 288 3.58 -15.33 51.15
N GLY A 289 2.75 -14.49 51.75
CA GLY A 289 2.59 -13.09 51.33
C GLY A 289 3.86 -12.29 51.58
N GLU A 290 4.15 -11.38 50.66
CA GLU A 290 4.94 -10.20 51.02
C GLU A 290 4.57 -9.01 50.13
N GLU A 291 4.28 -7.94 50.84
CA GLU A 291 3.86 -6.63 50.43
C GLU A 291 5.09 -5.86 49.92
N SER A 292 5.11 -5.37 48.67
CA SER A 292 5.97 -4.23 48.30
C SER A 292 5.65 -3.64 46.92
N GLY A 293 5.41 -2.32 46.91
CA GLY A 293 5.91 -1.41 45.88
C GLY A 293 5.25 -1.41 44.50
N ARG A 294 4.08 -0.78 44.38
CA ARG A 294 3.71 -0.15 43.10
C ARG A 294 4.66 1.01 42.82
N ILE A 295 5.57 0.82 41.87
CA ILE A 295 6.30 1.93 41.24
C ILE A 295 5.29 2.70 40.37
N PRO A 296 5.01 3.99 40.64
CA PRO A 296 4.15 4.78 39.79
C PRO A 296 4.86 5.07 38.47
N SER A 297 4.17 4.83 37.35
CA SER A 297 4.60 5.30 36.03
C SER A 297 4.62 6.84 36.02
N PRO A 298 5.66 7.49 35.47
CA PRO A 298 5.71 8.93 35.40
C PRO A 298 4.59 9.45 34.49
N LYS A 299 3.80 10.40 35.01
CA LYS A 299 2.87 11.20 34.21
C LYS A 299 3.67 12.02 33.19
N PRO A 300 3.20 12.15 31.93
CA PRO A 300 3.79 13.10 31.01
C PRO A 300 3.55 14.53 31.55
N SER A 301 4.63 15.29 31.70
CA SER A 301 4.60 16.69 32.06
C SER A 301 3.95 17.50 30.95
N GLU A 302 2.93 18.29 31.32
CA GLU A 302 2.44 19.41 30.55
C GLU A 302 3.51 20.51 30.46
N ASP A 303 3.50 21.21 29.33
CA ASP A 303 4.08 22.53 29.06
C ASP A 303 5.59 22.76 29.17
N VAL A 304 6.28 22.63 28.02
CA VAL A 304 7.35 23.57 27.62
C VAL A 304 7.23 23.86 26.11
N PRO A 305 7.10 25.13 25.68
CA PRO A 305 7.13 25.48 24.27
C PRO A 305 8.54 25.32 23.70
N ALA A 306 8.66 24.56 22.62
CA ALA A 306 9.88 24.45 21.85
C ALA A 306 10.16 25.77 21.12
N THR A 307 11.14 26.52 21.60
CA THR A 307 11.77 27.62 20.86
C THR A 307 12.66 27.03 19.77
N CYS A 308 12.41 27.43 18.53
CA CYS A 308 13.25 27.11 17.37
C CYS A 308 14.38 28.15 17.29
N PRO A 309 15.66 27.77 17.43
CA PRO A 309 16.76 28.69 17.19
C PRO A 309 17.08 28.64 15.69
N THR A 310 17.23 29.82 15.08
CA THR A 310 17.67 30.09 13.70
C THR A 310 16.60 30.21 12.60
N CYS A 311 15.96 31.38 12.55
CA CYS A 311 15.84 32.16 11.32
C CYS A 311 15.47 33.61 11.69
N GLY A 312 16.46 34.50 11.66
CA GLY A 312 16.25 35.93 11.81
C GLY A 312 15.66 36.49 10.52
N HIS A 313 14.40 36.91 10.57
CA HIS A 313 13.85 37.93 9.68
C HIS A 313 12.74 38.68 10.43
N THR A 314 13.04 39.93 10.76
CA THR A 314 12.10 40.96 11.17
C THR A 314 11.29 41.40 9.96
N LEU A 315 9.97 41.27 10.03
CA LEU A 315 9.05 42.05 9.21
C LEU A 315 8.34 43.03 10.13
N SER A 316 8.65 44.30 9.93
CA SER A 316 8.03 45.46 10.56
C SER A 316 6.56 45.56 10.21
N GLU A 317 5.73 45.72 11.24
CA GLU A 317 4.35 46.19 11.11
C GLU A 317 4.35 47.62 10.56
N GLY A 318 3.63 47.83 9.46
CA GLY A 318 3.25 49.14 8.97
C GLY A 318 1.75 49.31 9.14
N SER A 319 1.36 50.17 10.08
CA SER A 319 0.02 50.70 10.23
C SER A 319 -0.30 51.67 9.10
N ALA A 320 -1.39 51.42 8.37
CA ALA A 320 -2.35 52.40 7.82
C ALA A 320 -3.51 51.61 7.18
#